data_AF-A0A7C5HAR8-F1
#
_entry.id   AF-A0A7C5HAR8-F1
#
_cell.length_a   1.000
_cell.length_b   1.000
_cell.length_c   1.000
_cell.angle_alpha   90.00
_cell.angle_beta   90.00
_cell.angle_gamma   90.00
#
_symmetry.space_group_name_H-M   'P 1'
#
loop_
_entity.id
_entity.type
_entity.pdbx_description
1 polymer ?
#
loop_
_entity_poly.entity_id
_entity_poly.type
_entity_poly.pdbx_seq_one_letter_code
_entity_poly.pdbx_strand_id
1 'polypeptide(L)'
;MTRHRHLVEWVKNLLGALELPKPSPERIRTHITIVERETILPVKIVLIAFLAKELTQTKWLAEPTTMLDVTIEFILSLFWAYLGFTAILTIPLLFSHKIPVKVLQYIVFSICLADAVFVSALALMTGGYDSALFWVLVGLVIRNAITLPYLIPQVTANGVVIALYLIMGWLDIEITTSTAEMYDEITQRALGLFLPDT
;
A
#
# COMPACT_ATOMS: atom_id res chain seq x y z
N MET A 1 -18.34 -32.13 -4.16
CA MET A 1 -17.35 -31.81 -3.10
C MET A 1 -15.89 -32.16 -3.43
N THR A 2 -15.58 -32.86 -4.53
CA THR A 2 -14.23 -33.38 -4.87
C THR A 2 -13.30 -32.38 -5.57
N ARG A 3 -13.83 -31.36 -6.27
CA ARG A 3 -13.04 -30.40 -7.06
C ARG A 3 -12.18 -29.43 -6.23
N HIS A 4 -12.65 -29.04 -5.04
CA HIS A 4 -11.90 -28.12 -4.18
C HIS A 4 -10.65 -28.76 -3.55
N ARG A 5 -10.69 -30.05 -3.22
CA ARG A 5 -9.51 -30.77 -2.68
C ARG A 5 -8.36 -30.82 -3.68
N HIS A 6 -8.68 -31.16 -4.92
CA HIS A 6 -7.69 -31.32 -5.99
C HIS A 6 -6.94 -30.01 -6.29
N LEU A 7 -7.64 -28.87 -6.21
CA LEU A 7 -7.06 -27.56 -6.45
C LEU A 7 -6.13 -27.15 -5.30
N VAL A 8 -6.52 -27.46 -4.06
CA VAL A 8 -5.68 -27.24 -2.87
C VAL A 8 -4.43 -28.13 -2.90
N GLU A 9 -4.55 -29.40 -3.28
CA GLU A 9 -3.40 -30.32 -3.44
C GLU A 9 -2.45 -29.82 -4.54
N TRP A 10 -2.99 -29.39 -5.67
CA TRP A 10 -2.21 -28.88 -6.79
C TRP A 10 -1.44 -27.60 -6.41
N VAL A 11 -2.09 -26.65 -5.73
CA VAL A 11 -1.43 -25.45 -5.21
C VAL A 11 -0.34 -25.81 -4.20
N LYS A 12 -0.59 -26.73 -3.27
CA LYS A 12 0.43 -27.19 -2.30
C LYS A 12 1.64 -27.80 -2.97
N ASN A 13 1.44 -28.62 -3.99
CA ASN A 13 2.53 -29.27 -4.73
C ASN A 13 3.32 -28.25 -5.56
N LEU A 14 2.66 -27.27 -6.18
CA LEU A 14 3.32 -26.18 -6.90
C LEU A 14 4.16 -25.32 -5.95
N LEU A 15 3.60 -24.97 -4.79
CA LEU A 15 4.30 -24.21 -3.75
C LEU A 15 5.51 -24.99 -3.21
N GLY A 16 5.36 -26.29 -2.96
CA GLY A 16 6.46 -27.16 -2.53
C GLY A 16 7.54 -27.36 -3.60
N ALA A 17 7.19 -27.35 -4.89
CA ALA A 17 8.16 -27.39 -5.99
C ALA A 17 8.94 -26.08 -6.16
N LEU A 18 8.35 -24.95 -5.71
CA LEU A 18 8.98 -23.63 -5.69
C LEU A 18 9.77 -23.36 -4.38
N GLU A 19 9.67 -24.24 -3.38
CA GLU A 19 10.48 -24.15 -2.16
C GLU A 19 11.94 -24.50 -2.47
N LEU A 20 12.73 -23.46 -2.78
CA LEU A 20 14.17 -23.53 -2.76
C LEU A 20 14.67 -24.05 -1.39
N PRO A 21 15.83 -24.73 -1.34
CA PRO A 21 16.40 -25.23 -0.09
C PRO A 21 16.37 -24.14 0.98
N LYS A 22 15.73 -24.44 2.13
CA LYS A 22 15.49 -23.47 3.19
C LYS A 22 16.81 -22.75 3.54
N PRO A 23 16.93 -21.44 3.25
CA PRO A 23 18.19 -20.74 3.46
C PRO A 23 18.54 -20.74 4.96
N SER A 24 19.83 -20.79 5.27
CA SER A 24 20.28 -20.78 6.66
C SER A 24 19.81 -19.51 7.37
N PRO A 25 19.52 -19.56 8.68
CA PRO A 25 19.06 -18.39 9.43
C PRO A 25 20.01 -17.19 9.32
N GLU A 26 21.32 -17.44 9.25
CA GLU A 26 22.32 -16.39 9.04
C GLU A 26 22.21 -15.76 7.66
N ARG A 27 22.03 -16.56 6.60
CA ARG A 27 21.84 -16.04 5.24
C ARG A 27 20.61 -15.15 5.14
N ILE A 28 19.51 -15.56 5.79
CA ILE A 28 18.27 -14.77 5.85
C ILE A 28 18.51 -13.44 6.56
N ARG A 29 19.20 -13.46 7.71
CA ARG A 29 19.54 -12.25 8.46
C ARG A 29 20.36 -11.28 7.61
N THR A 30 21.40 -11.78 6.97
CA THR A 30 22.28 -10.97 6.12
C THR A 30 21.50 -10.38 4.95
N HIS A 31 20.68 -11.20 4.27
CA HIS A 31 19.82 -10.76 3.18
C HIS A 31 18.86 -9.63 3.62
N ILE A 32 18.11 -9.85 4.70
CA ILE A 32 17.20 -8.84 5.24
C ILE A 32 17.94 -7.57 5.62
N THR A 33 19.13 -7.68 6.23
CA THR A 33 19.90 -6.50 6.67
C THR A 33 20.36 -5.69 5.46
N ILE A 34 20.92 -6.32 4.43
CA ILE A 34 21.40 -5.64 3.22
C ILE A 34 20.23 -4.99 2.46
N VAL A 35 19.16 -5.75 2.23
CA VAL A 35 18.01 -5.25 1.47
C VAL A 35 17.27 -4.18 2.27
N GLU A 36 16.80 -4.47 3.47
CA GLU A 36 15.92 -3.55 4.21
C GLU A 36 16.68 -2.41 4.85
N ARG A 37 17.73 -2.70 5.62
CA ARG A 37 18.41 -1.68 6.42
C ARG A 37 19.39 -0.86 5.57
N GLU A 38 20.13 -1.47 4.66
CA GLU A 38 21.18 -0.77 3.91
C GLU A 38 20.70 -0.16 2.59
N THR A 39 19.63 -0.72 1.99
CA THR A 39 19.13 -0.24 0.69
C THR A 39 17.77 0.46 0.81
N ILE A 40 16.75 -0.23 1.30
CA ILE A 40 15.37 0.28 1.31
C ILE A 40 15.18 1.40 2.34
N LEU A 41 15.75 1.28 3.54
CA LEU A 41 15.55 2.25 4.61
C LEU A 41 16.10 3.65 4.26
N PRO A 42 17.30 3.82 3.68
CA PRO A 42 17.75 5.12 3.17
C PRO A 42 16.82 5.72 2.11
N VAL A 43 16.40 4.90 1.13
CA VAL A 43 15.45 5.35 0.08
C VAL A 43 14.14 5.80 0.71
N LYS A 44 13.63 5.04 1.69
CA LYS A 44 12.40 5.36 2.42
C LYS A 44 12.55 6.64 3.23
N ILE A 45 13.69 6.90 3.87
CA ILE A 45 13.94 8.16 4.59
C ILE A 45 13.85 9.35 3.64
N VAL A 46 14.48 9.26 2.46
CA VAL A 46 14.42 10.32 1.45
C VAL A 46 12.99 10.54 0.97
N LEU A 47 12.26 9.47 0.66
CA LEU A 47 10.86 9.54 0.24
C LEU A 47 9.96 10.12 1.33
N ILE A 48 10.12 9.69 2.59
CA ILE A 48 9.35 10.23 3.72
C ILE A 48 9.67 11.70 3.95
N ALA A 49 10.94 12.11 3.85
CA ALA A 49 11.32 13.52 3.99
C ALA A 49 10.71 14.37 2.88
N PHE A 50 10.71 13.87 1.64
CA PHE A 50 10.05 14.51 0.51
C PHE A 50 8.54 14.62 0.74
N LEU A 51 7.86 13.52 1.10
CA LEU A 51 6.43 13.50 1.39
C LEU A 51 6.06 14.39 2.56
N ALA A 52 6.84 14.39 3.64
CA ALA A 52 6.63 15.28 4.79
C ALA A 52 6.69 16.75 4.37
N LYS A 53 7.68 17.10 3.54
CA LYS A 53 7.80 18.45 2.99
C LYS A 53 6.58 18.80 2.13
N GLU A 54 6.23 17.96 1.16
CA GLU A 54 5.13 18.26 0.24
C GLU A 54 3.76 18.28 0.94
N LEU A 55 3.49 17.34 1.85
CA LEU A 55 2.23 17.29 2.59
C LEU A 55 2.06 18.44 3.58
N THR A 56 3.15 19.04 4.07
CA THR A 56 3.09 20.15 5.04
C THR A 56 3.21 21.53 4.41
N GLN A 57 3.83 21.65 3.22
CA GLN A 57 4.09 22.93 2.57
C GLN A 57 3.17 23.22 1.38
N THR A 58 2.57 22.21 0.75
CA THR A 58 2.02 22.35 -0.59
C THR A 58 0.49 22.47 -0.60
N LYS A 59 -0.01 23.44 -1.36
CA LYS A 59 -1.40 23.62 -1.84
C LYS A 59 -1.86 22.49 -2.80
N TRP A 60 -1.32 21.28 -2.68
CA TRP A 60 -1.60 20.15 -3.57
C TRP A 60 -3.05 19.63 -3.43
N LEU A 61 -3.71 20.05 -2.35
CA LEU A 61 -5.08 19.74 -2.00
C LEU A 61 -5.90 21.03 -2.05
N ALA A 62 -5.74 21.88 -3.07
CA ALA A 62 -6.35 23.21 -3.12
C ALA A 62 -7.29 23.39 -4.32
N GLU A 63 -8.29 22.50 -4.47
CA GLU A 63 -9.54 22.89 -5.12
C GLU A 63 -10.64 23.01 -4.04
N PRO A 64 -11.16 24.22 -3.79
CA PRO A 64 -12.00 24.50 -2.64
C PRO A 64 -13.38 23.87 -2.80
N THR A 65 -13.52 22.65 -2.28
CA THR A 65 -14.81 22.04 -1.95
C THR A 65 -14.74 21.55 -0.50
N THR A 66 -15.84 21.60 0.23
CA THR A 66 -15.91 21.20 1.65
C THR A 66 -15.53 19.74 1.92
N MET A 67 -15.49 18.88 0.90
CA MET A 67 -14.97 17.50 1.01
C MET A 67 -13.43 17.42 1.06
N LEU A 68 -12.76 18.47 0.59
CA LEU A 68 -11.31 18.55 0.51
C LEU A 68 -10.70 18.59 1.92
N ASP A 69 -11.20 19.42 2.83
CA ASP A 69 -10.63 19.59 4.17
C ASP A 69 -10.63 18.27 4.96
N VAL A 70 -11.73 17.51 4.90
CA VAL A 70 -11.84 16.17 5.51
C VAL A 70 -10.82 15.20 4.91
N THR A 71 -10.60 15.31 3.60
CA THR A 71 -9.63 14.49 2.87
C THR A 71 -8.19 14.80 3.27
N ILE A 72 -7.84 16.09 3.43
CA ILE A 72 -6.51 16.53 3.89
C ILE A 72 -6.22 16.03 5.30
N GLU A 73 -7.15 16.22 6.23
CA GLU A 73 -6.99 15.79 7.62
C GLU A 73 -6.78 14.27 7.72
N PHE A 74 -7.55 13.50 6.94
CA PHE A 74 -7.38 12.06 6.85
C PHE A 74 -5.99 11.67 6.34
N ILE A 75 -5.50 12.29 5.25
CA ILE A 75 -4.17 12.01 4.68
C ILE A 75 -3.06 12.33 5.68
N LEU A 76 -3.12 13.48 6.35
CA LEU A 76 -2.12 13.87 7.33
C LEU A 76 -2.13 12.92 8.54
N SER A 77 -3.31 12.57 9.03
CA SER A 77 -3.47 11.59 10.12
C SER A 77 -2.89 10.22 9.72
N LEU A 78 -3.20 9.75 8.51
CA LEU A 78 -2.69 8.50 7.97
C LEU A 78 -1.16 8.55 7.79
N PHE A 79 -0.60 9.66 7.32
CA PHE A 79 0.83 9.86 7.17
C PHE A 79 1.56 9.76 8.51
N TRP A 80 1.09 10.48 9.54
CA TRP A 80 1.70 10.43 10.86
C TRP A 80 1.55 9.06 11.54
N ALA A 81 0.40 8.41 11.36
CA ALA A 81 0.19 7.04 11.83
C ALA A 81 1.15 6.05 11.14
N TYR A 82 1.30 6.14 9.82
CA TYR A 82 2.25 5.35 9.04
C TYR A 82 3.69 5.62 9.47
N LEU A 83 4.07 6.89 9.69
CA LEU A 83 5.41 7.25 10.12
C LEU A 83 5.73 6.67 11.50
N GLY A 84 4.83 6.83 12.47
CA GLY A 84 4.99 6.28 13.82
C GLY A 84 5.09 4.76 13.80
N PHE A 85 4.18 4.08 13.09
CA PHE A 85 4.19 2.63 12.97
C PHE A 85 5.48 2.11 12.31
N THR A 86 5.88 2.73 11.20
CA THR A 86 7.08 2.32 10.46
C THR A 86 8.35 2.62 11.26
N ALA A 87 8.41 3.72 12.00
CA ALA A 87 9.52 4.03 12.90
C ALA A 87 9.67 2.95 13.99
N ILE A 88 8.57 2.56 14.64
CA ILE A 88 8.56 1.50 15.67
C ILE A 88 9.08 0.18 15.10
N LEU A 89 8.69 -0.18 13.88
CA LEU A 89 9.12 -1.43 13.25
C LEU A 89 10.55 -1.38 12.70
N THR A 90 11.04 -0.22 12.28
CA THR A 90 12.39 -0.09 11.71
C THR A 90 13.49 0.04 12.76
N ILE A 91 13.21 0.59 13.95
CA ILE A 91 14.19 0.68 15.06
C ILE A 91 14.82 -0.70 15.38
N PRO A 92 14.04 -1.78 15.56
CA PRO A 92 14.61 -3.11 15.77
C PRO A 92 15.55 -3.57 14.64
N LEU A 93 15.31 -3.18 13.38
CA LEU A 93 16.20 -3.55 12.26
C LEU A 93 17.62 -2.97 12.42
N LEU A 94 17.78 -1.85 13.13
CA LEU A 94 19.09 -1.27 13.45
C LEU A 94 19.90 -2.19 14.37
N PHE A 95 19.22 -2.95 15.24
CA PHE A 95 19.81 -3.92 16.16
C PHE A 95 19.62 -5.36 15.68
N SER A 96 19.57 -5.56 14.35
CA SER A 96 19.23 -6.86 13.75
C SER A 96 20.02 -8.01 14.33
N HIS A 97 21.31 -7.83 14.67
CA HIS A 97 22.17 -8.88 15.22
C HIS A 97 21.66 -9.49 16.55
N LYS A 98 20.91 -8.74 17.37
CA LYS A 98 20.38 -9.19 18.68
C LYS A 98 19.02 -9.85 18.58
N ILE A 99 18.37 -9.76 17.41
CA ILE A 99 16.98 -10.13 17.24
C ILE A 99 16.87 -11.52 16.61
N PRO A 100 15.94 -12.39 17.06
CA PRO A 100 15.67 -13.65 16.40
C PRO A 100 15.23 -13.44 14.94
N VAL A 101 15.73 -14.28 14.03
CA VAL A 101 15.44 -14.17 12.59
C VAL A 101 13.94 -14.21 12.28
N LYS A 102 13.17 -14.98 13.06
CA LYS A 102 11.71 -15.05 12.94
C LYS A 102 11.04 -13.69 13.22
N VAL A 103 11.53 -12.95 14.22
CA VAL A 103 11.00 -11.62 14.56
C VAL A 103 11.34 -10.62 13.45
N LEU A 104 12.55 -10.66 12.90
CA LEU A 104 12.93 -9.82 11.75
C LEU A 104 12.01 -10.04 10.55
N GLN A 105 11.65 -11.30 10.25
CA GLN A 105 10.72 -11.59 9.15
C GLN A 105 9.33 -10.99 9.37
N TYR A 106 8.78 -11.10 10.59
CA TYR A 106 7.47 -10.49 10.90
C TYR A 106 7.53 -8.97 10.80
N ILE A 107 8.59 -8.35 11.30
CA ILE A 107 8.80 -6.90 11.20
C ILE A 107 8.78 -6.46 9.75
N VAL A 108 9.60 -7.10 8.92
CA VAL A 108 9.74 -6.76 7.51
C VAL A 108 8.42 -6.98 6.77
N PHE A 109 7.73 -8.10 7.03
CA PHE A 109 6.42 -8.37 6.47
C PHE A 109 5.40 -7.30 6.87
N SER A 110 5.35 -6.89 8.14
CA SER A 110 4.47 -5.83 8.61
C SER A 110 4.79 -4.47 7.98
N ILE A 111 6.07 -4.17 7.75
CA ILE A 111 6.47 -2.96 7.00
C ILE A 111 5.93 -3.03 5.56
N CYS A 112 6.05 -4.18 4.88
CA CYS A 112 5.47 -4.35 3.54
C CYS A 112 3.97 -4.07 3.50
N LEU A 113 3.22 -4.55 4.50
CA LEU A 113 1.78 -4.31 4.58
C LEU A 113 1.45 -2.84 4.86
N ALA A 114 2.19 -2.20 5.78
CA ALA A 114 2.01 -0.78 6.06
C ALA A 114 2.28 0.09 4.83
N ASP A 115 3.35 -0.22 4.08
CA ASP A 115 3.67 0.46 2.82
C ASP A 115 2.54 0.31 1.81
N ALA A 116 1.98 -0.90 1.68
CA ALA A 116 0.87 -1.18 0.77
C ALA A 116 -0.38 -0.34 1.10
N VAL A 117 -0.77 -0.30 2.39
CA VAL A 117 -1.93 0.48 2.86
C VAL A 117 -1.70 1.97 2.65
N PHE A 118 -0.54 2.48 3.08
CA PHE A 118 -0.25 3.91 3.00
C PHE A 118 -0.20 4.39 1.54
N VAL A 119 0.51 3.69 0.67
CA VAL A 119 0.68 4.11 -0.73
C VAL A 119 -0.61 3.94 -1.53
N SER A 120 -1.39 2.88 -1.31
CA SER A 120 -2.68 2.72 -2.00
C SER A 120 -3.68 3.81 -1.60
N ALA A 121 -3.75 4.14 -0.32
CA ALA A 121 -4.57 5.26 0.14
C ALA A 121 -4.08 6.59 -0.46
N LEU A 122 -2.77 6.83 -0.50
CA LEU A 122 -2.22 8.03 -1.12
C LEU A 122 -2.50 8.09 -2.63
N ALA A 123 -2.47 6.96 -3.33
CA ALA A 123 -2.83 6.87 -4.74
C ALA A 123 -4.30 7.25 -4.96
N LEU A 124 -5.23 6.73 -4.15
CA LEU A 124 -6.65 7.10 -4.21
C LEU A 124 -6.83 8.62 -4.13
N MET A 125 -6.18 9.24 -3.15
CA MET A 125 -6.34 10.66 -2.84
C MET A 125 -5.66 11.60 -3.83
N THR A 126 -4.81 11.07 -4.72
CA THR A 126 -4.05 11.85 -5.70
C THR A 126 -4.50 11.62 -7.14
N GLY A 127 -5.70 11.08 -7.33
CA GLY A 127 -6.30 10.83 -8.64
C GLY A 127 -6.38 9.36 -9.05
N GLY A 128 -6.34 8.44 -8.08
CA GLY A 128 -6.61 7.02 -8.30
C GLY A 128 -5.81 6.39 -9.42
N TYR A 129 -6.47 5.98 -10.51
CA TYR A 129 -5.83 5.35 -11.67
C TYR A 129 -4.92 6.28 -12.49
N ASP A 130 -5.23 7.58 -12.51
CA ASP A 130 -4.44 8.58 -13.23
C ASP A 130 -3.25 9.08 -12.41
N SER A 131 -3.20 8.71 -11.12
CA SER A 131 -2.09 9.07 -10.23
C SER A 131 -0.80 8.38 -10.65
N ALA A 132 0.31 9.13 -10.65
CA ALA A 132 1.65 8.54 -10.77
C ALA A 132 1.93 7.50 -9.66
N LEU A 133 1.26 7.61 -8.51
CA LEU A 133 1.37 6.65 -7.41
C LEU A 133 0.73 5.30 -7.74
N PHE A 134 -0.17 5.22 -8.73
CA PHE A 134 -0.69 3.94 -9.23
C PHE A 134 0.47 3.00 -9.63
N TRP A 135 1.49 3.53 -10.30
CA TRP A 135 2.65 2.75 -10.76
C TRP A 135 3.58 2.28 -9.64
N VAL A 136 3.51 2.90 -8.46
CA VAL A 136 4.27 2.46 -7.28
C VAL A 136 3.87 1.05 -6.85
N LEU A 137 2.67 0.57 -7.24
CA LEU A 137 2.26 -0.83 -7.18
C LEU A 137 3.36 -1.79 -7.66
N VAL A 138 3.91 -1.53 -8.84
CA VAL A 138 4.93 -2.40 -9.46
C VAL A 138 6.20 -2.39 -8.61
N GLY A 139 6.61 -1.21 -8.15
CA GLY A 139 7.73 -1.05 -7.24
C GLY A 139 7.54 -1.81 -5.92
N LEU A 140 6.36 -1.77 -5.33
CA LEU A 140 6.03 -2.50 -4.10
C LEU A 140 6.05 -4.01 -4.30
N VAL A 141 5.50 -4.51 -5.41
CA VAL A 141 5.50 -5.94 -5.74
C VAL A 141 6.94 -6.46 -5.91
N ILE A 142 7.77 -5.71 -6.63
CA ILE A 142 9.19 -6.05 -6.83
C ILE A 142 9.94 -5.97 -5.51
N ARG A 143 9.77 -4.89 -4.74
CA ARG A 143 10.42 -4.73 -3.43
C ARG A 143 10.07 -5.88 -2.51
N ASN A 144 8.78 -6.22 -2.37
CA ASN A 144 8.34 -7.33 -1.53
C ASN A 144 8.94 -8.67 -1.98
N ALA A 145 9.09 -8.86 -3.30
CA ALA A 145 9.72 -10.05 -3.87
C ALA A 145 11.21 -10.16 -3.55
N ILE A 146 11.93 -9.05 -3.53
CA ILE A 146 13.35 -9.01 -3.16
C ILE A 146 13.50 -9.15 -1.64
N THR A 147 12.64 -8.50 -0.87
CA THR A 147 12.72 -8.40 0.59
C THR A 147 12.35 -9.69 1.31
N LEU A 148 11.28 -10.38 0.86
CA LEU A 148 10.72 -11.52 1.59
C LEU A 148 11.35 -12.83 1.11
N PRO A 149 12.17 -13.51 1.93
CA PRO A 149 12.94 -14.68 1.51
C PRO A 149 12.09 -15.97 1.38
N TYR A 150 10.83 -15.93 1.80
CA TYR A 150 9.92 -17.07 1.80
C TYR A 150 8.72 -16.81 0.91
N LEU A 151 8.33 -17.85 0.18
CA LEU A 151 7.25 -17.83 -0.80
C LEU A 151 5.91 -17.39 -0.21
N ILE A 152 5.52 -17.96 0.94
CA ILE A 152 4.19 -17.68 1.52
C ILE A 152 4.04 -16.21 1.96
N PRO A 153 4.94 -15.63 2.78
CA PRO A 153 4.91 -14.20 3.07
C PRO A 153 4.97 -13.32 1.82
N GLN A 154 5.80 -13.68 0.83
CA GLN A 154 5.94 -12.94 -0.42
C GLN A 154 4.64 -12.88 -1.22
N VAL A 155 4.03 -14.04 -1.49
CA VAL A 155 2.75 -14.12 -2.21
C VAL A 155 1.65 -13.43 -1.44
N THR A 156 1.63 -13.57 -0.11
CA THR A 156 0.64 -12.91 0.74
C THR A 156 0.78 -11.40 0.67
N ALA A 157 1.99 -10.86 0.85
CA ALA A 157 2.24 -9.42 0.80
C ALA A 157 1.87 -8.85 -0.58
N ASN A 158 2.28 -9.51 -1.67
CA ASN A 158 1.94 -9.06 -3.02
C ASN A 158 0.45 -9.17 -3.34
N GLY A 159 -0.21 -10.23 -2.86
CA GLY A 159 -1.66 -10.38 -2.96
C GLY A 159 -2.39 -9.25 -2.23
N VAL A 160 -1.94 -8.85 -1.04
CA VAL A 160 -2.49 -7.72 -0.29
C VAL A 160 -2.26 -6.41 -1.05
N VAL A 161 -1.06 -6.16 -1.59
CA VAL A 161 -0.81 -4.95 -2.39
C VAL A 161 -1.78 -4.89 -3.57
N ILE A 162 -1.91 -5.96 -4.35
CA ILE A 162 -2.82 -6.01 -5.50
C ILE A 162 -4.26 -5.77 -5.06
N ALA A 163 -4.71 -6.45 -4.00
CA ALA A 163 -6.07 -6.29 -3.49
C ALA A 163 -6.35 -4.84 -3.05
N LEU A 164 -5.42 -4.19 -2.35
CA LEU A 164 -5.56 -2.80 -1.93
C LEU A 164 -5.62 -1.84 -3.11
N TYR A 165 -4.83 -2.06 -4.17
CA TYR A 165 -4.91 -1.24 -5.38
C TYR A 165 -6.20 -1.48 -6.18
N LEU A 166 -6.74 -2.70 -6.18
CA LEU A 166 -8.06 -2.98 -6.76
C LEU A 166 -9.18 -2.29 -5.98
N ILE A 167 -9.14 -2.35 -4.64
CA ILE A 167 -10.10 -1.64 -3.78
C ILE A 167 -10.00 -0.14 -4.00
N MET A 168 -8.78 0.40 -4.03
CA MET A 168 -8.53 1.81 -4.33
C MET A 168 -9.17 2.21 -5.67
N GLY A 169 -8.87 1.49 -6.75
CA GLY A 169 -9.42 1.82 -8.06
C GLY A 169 -10.93 1.67 -8.15
N TRP A 170 -11.52 0.71 -7.44
CA TRP A 170 -12.97 0.60 -7.32
C TRP A 170 -13.58 1.80 -6.59
N LEU A 171 -12.98 2.25 -5.49
CA LEU A 171 -13.41 3.45 -4.76
C LEU A 171 -13.30 4.72 -5.62
N ASP A 172 -12.25 4.84 -6.43
CA ASP A 172 -12.02 5.97 -7.35
C ASP A 172 -13.15 6.10 -8.39
N ILE A 173 -13.57 4.97 -8.97
CA ILE A 173 -14.70 4.91 -9.91
C ILE A 173 -15.99 5.32 -9.22
N GLU A 174 -16.25 4.82 -8.01
CA GLU A 174 -17.47 5.11 -7.26
C GLU A 174 -17.56 6.60 -6.89
N ILE A 175 -16.46 7.19 -6.44
CA ILE A 175 -16.36 8.62 -6.10
C ILE A 175 -16.59 9.47 -7.36
N THR A 176 -15.96 9.10 -8.48
CA THR A 176 -16.09 9.84 -9.74
C THR A 176 -17.52 9.77 -10.28
N THR A 177 -18.16 8.60 -10.20
CA THR A 177 -19.56 8.42 -10.64
C THR A 177 -20.51 9.24 -9.77
N SER A 178 -20.38 9.13 -8.45
CA SER A 178 -21.21 9.87 -7.48
C SER A 178 -21.09 11.39 -7.63
N THR A 179 -19.87 11.88 -7.90
CA THR A 179 -19.64 13.31 -8.11
C THR A 179 -20.23 13.79 -9.43
N ALA A 180 -20.10 13.01 -10.52
CA ALA A 180 -20.70 13.34 -11.81
C ALA A 180 -22.24 13.44 -11.74
N GLU A 181 -22.90 12.50 -11.06
CA GLU A 181 -24.35 12.51 -10.84
C GLU A 181 -24.79 13.75 -10.06
N MET A 182 -24.07 14.09 -8.99
CA MET A 182 -24.34 15.30 -8.19
C MET A 182 -24.22 16.59 -9.03
N TYR A 183 -23.20 16.69 -9.88
CA TYR A 183 -23.04 17.87 -10.74
C TYR A 183 -24.12 17.96 -11.83
N ASP A 184 -24.55 16.84 -12.41
CA ASP A 184 -25.66 16.83 -13.37
C ASP A 184 -26.96 17.29 -12.71
N GLU A 185 -27.28 16.79 -11.51
CA GLU A 185 -28.46 17.22 -10.75
C GLU A 185 -28.44 18.72 -10.45
N ILE A 186 -27.30 19.26 -10.00
CA ILE A 186 -27.12 20.70 -9.75
C ILE A 186 -27.30 21.50 -11.06
N THR A 187 -26.75 21.02 -12.16
CA THR A 187 -26.82 21.69 -13.47
C THR A 187 -28.26 21.71 -14.00
N GLN A 188 -28.97 20.59 -13.93
CA GLN A 188 -30.38 20.49 -14.33
C GLN A 188 -31.28 21.40 -13.48
N ARG A 189 -31.03 21.49 -12.17
CA ARG A 189 -31.72 22.44 -11.28
C ARG A 189 -31.44 23.89 -11.65
N ALA A 190 -30.18 24.23 -11.92
CA ALA A 190 -29.79 25.59 -12.31
C ALA A 190 -30.38 26.03 -13.65
N LEU A 191 -30.57 25.09 -14.58
CA LEU A 191 -31.20 25.32 -15.89
C LEU A 191 -32.74 25.32 -15.85
N GLY A 192 -33.35 25.04 -14.68
CA GLY A 192 -34.81 24.96 -14.53
C GLY A 192 -35.45 23.78 -15.25
N LEU A 193 -34.66 22.75 -15.61
CA LEU A 193 -35.13 21.55 -16.32
C LEU A 193 -35.74 20.51 -15.37
N PHE A 194 -35.59 20.71 -14.05
CA PHE A 194 -36.18 19.86 -13.02
C PHE A 194 -37.62 20.31 -12.73
N LEU A 195 -38.57 19.94 -13.59
CA LEU A 195 -40.00 20.05 -13.26
C LEU A 195 -40.37 18.85 -12.38
N PRO A 196 -40.82 19.06 -11.13
CA PRO A 196 -41.33 17.95 -10.35
C PRO A 196 -42.57 17.39 -11.05
N ASP A 197 -42.56 16.10 -11.36
CA ASP A 197 -43.74 15.39 -11.86
C ASP A 197 -44.85 15.55 -10.81
N THR A 198 -45.87 16.33 -11.16
CA THR A 198 -47.11 16.54 -10.39
C THR A 198 -47.95 15.29 -10.31
#